data_AF-A0A8J4EUL0-F1
#
_entry.id   AF-A0A8J4EUL0-F1
#
_cell.length_a   1.000
_cell.length_b   1.000
_cell.length_c   1.000
_cell.angle_alpha   90.00
_cell.angle_beta   90.00
_cell.angle_gamma   90.00
#
_symmetry.space_group_name_H-M   'P 1'
#
loop_
_entity.id
_entity.type
_entity.pdbx_description
1 polymer ?
#
loop_
_entity_poly.entity_id
_entity_poly.type
_entity_poly.pdbx_seq_one_letter_code
_entity_poly.pdbx_strand_id
1 'polypeptide(L)'
;MPFYGVTTQRADYTPKKGRSQSARPPDKPIPYSPLDDTTTNNVEYPEKCADLEHPPEPVYPDKTAPFVGASTYNTDYVKKKVRPWTADPPQPPPRVRLDDSTEYRDEFYRKPLLSPSLHKSQPLLPSSHVPTITTYGHDYVPKPFEERERLNCCDDETHPASHIWSKTLCQERPWTTCSSCMDGACRRGGRPVLRQGRAPMRRQG
;
A
#
# COMPACT_ATOMS: atom_id res chain seq x y z
N MET A 1 -73.07 61.33 103.91
CA MET A 1 -74.19 61.64 102.99
C MET A 1 -73.93 60.94 101.66
N PRO A 2 -74.85 60.12 101.12
CA PRO A 2 -74.70 59.56 99.78
C PRO A 2 -75.01 60.63 98.71
N PHE A 3 -74.26 60.59 97.61
CA PHE A 3 -74.32 61.56 96.52
C PHE A 3 -75.34 61.13 95.45
N TYR A 4 -76.39 61.94 95.27
CA TYR A 4 -77.42 61.75 94.24
C TYR A 4 -77.05 62.51 92.96
N GLY A 5 -76.11 61.95 92.20
CA GLY A 5 -75.47 62.62 91.05
C GLY A 5 -75.89 62.14 89.67
N VAL A 6 -77.14 61.67 89.48
CA VAL A 6 -77.62 61.32 88.14
C VAL A 6 -78.34 62.53 87.58
N THR A 7 -77.77 63.16 86.55
CA THR A 7 -78.41 64.26 85.83
C THR A 7 -79.62 63.73 85.08
N THR A 8 -80.67 64.55 84.96
CA THR A 8 -81.91 64.20 84.21
C THR A 8 -81.59 63.69 82.81
N GLN A 9 -80.57 64.26 82.17
CA GLN A 9 -80.08 63.82 80.87
C GLN A 9 -79.65 62.34 80.84
N ARG A 10 -78.97 61.84 81.88
CA ARG A 10 -78.58 60.43 81.96
C ARG A 10 -79.76 59.51 82.27
N ALA A 11 -80.76 59.99 82.99
CA ALA A 11 -81.96 59.22 83.29
C ALA A 11 -82.86 59.06 82.06
N ASP A 12 -83.01 60.12 81.27
CA ASP A 12 -83.99 60.16 80.18
C ASP A 12 -83.46 59.54 78.88
N TYR A 13 -82.15 59.64 78.64
CA TYR A 13 -81.52 59.13 77.41
C TYR A 13 -80.84 57.79 77.62
N THR A 14 -81.66 56.78 77.93
CA THR A 14 -81.23 55.38 77.91
C THR A 14 -81.41 54.78 76.51
N PRO A 15 -80.51 53.89 76.06
CA PRO A 15 -80.57 53.33 74.71
C PRO A 15 -81.84 52.51 74.52
N LYS A 16 -82.74 52.99 73.67
CA LYS A 16 -83.97 52.28 73.29
C LYS A 16 -83.65 51.31 72.14
N LYS A 17 -84.09 50.05 72.25
CA LYS A 17 -83.93 49.06 71.19
C LYS A 17 -84.93 49.35 70.05
N GLY A 18 -84.42 49.71 68.88
CA GLY A 18 -85.23 49.89 67.68
C GLY A 18 -85.75 48.54 67.16
N ARG A 19 -87.03 48.47 66.77
CA ARG A 19 -87.61 47.28 66.15
C ARG A 19 -87.43 47.39 64.63
N SER A 20 -86.52 46.61 64.05
CA SER A 20 -86.36 46.53 62.59
C SER A 20 -87.46 45.64 62.00
N GLN A 21 -88.57 46.24 61.59
CA GLN A 21 -89.54 45.54 60.74
C GLN A 21 -89.17 45.82 59.29
N SER A 22 -88.55 44.82 58.64
CA SER A 22 -88.41 44.81 57.18
C SER A 22 -89.80 44.64 56.59
N ALA A 23 -90.27 45.62 55.82
CA ALA A 23 -91.57 45.59 55.15
C ALA A 23 -91.60 44.67 53.91
N ARG A 24 -90.51 43.94 53.62
CA ARG A 24 -90.43 43.10 52.43
C ARG A 24 -91.17 41.77 52.66
N PRO A 25 -92.20 41.46 51.85
CA PRO A 25 -92.83 40.15 51.88
C PRO A 25 -91.81 39.05 51.56
N PRO A 26 -91.96 37.83 52.11
CA PRO A 26 -91.11 36.71 51.74
C PRO A 26 -91.29 36.38 50.25
N ASP A 27 -90.18 36.26 49.52
CA ASP A 27 -90.20 35.95 48.08
C ASP A 27 -90.88 34.60 47.84
N LYS A 28 -91.93 34.58 47.02
CA LYS A 28 -92.59 33.34 46.58
C LYS A 28 -91.94 32.86 45.28
N PRO A 29 -91.55 31.59 45.16
CA PRO A 29 -91.00 31.07 43.91
C PRO A 29 -92.07 31.09 42.81
N ILE A 30 -91.69 31.58 41.63
CA ILE A 30 -92.54 31.56 40.43
C ILE A 30 -92.48 30.14 39.85
N PRO A 31 -93.63 29.52 39.52
CA PRO A 31 -93.63 28.19 38.92
C PRO A 31 -92.93 28.20 37.56
N TYR A 32 -92.03 27.23 37.34
CA TYR A 32 -91.35 27.04 36.07
C TYR A 32 -92.29 26.34 35.09
N SER A 33 -92.50 26.95 33.92
CA SER A 33 -93.13 26.29 32.77
C SER A 33 -92.03 25.90 31.78
N PRO A 34 -92.07 24.69 31.19
CA PRO A 34 -91.19 24.35 30.08
C PRO A 34 -91.35 25.36 28.95
N LEU A 35 -90.23 25.77 28.34
CA LEU A 35 -90.23 26.64 27.18
C LEU A 35 -90.21 25.78 25.92
N ASP A 36 -91.17 26.00 25.02
CA ASP A 36 -91.16 25.37 23.70
C ASP A 36 -90.13 26.09 22.82
N ASP A 37 -88.89 25.60 22.84
CA ASP A 37 -87.75 26.16 22.10
C ASP A 37 -87.74 25.83 20.59
N THR A 38 -88.85 25.31 20.05
CA THR A 38 -88.95 24.97 18.63
C THR A 38 -89.18 26.23 17.80
N THR A 39 -88.14 26.68 17.09
CA THR A 39 -88.27 27.77 16.12
C THR A 39 -88.93 27.28 14.83
N THR A 40 -89.63 28.16 14.11
CA THR A 40 -90.23 27.85 12.80
C THR A 40 -89.19 27.34 11.80
N ASN A 41 -87.95 27.81 11.88
CA ASN A 41 -86.87 27.36 11.02
C ASN A 41 -86.54 25.86 11.22
N ASN A 42 -86.45 25.41 12.48
CA ASN A 42 -86.20 24.00 12.78
C ASN A 42 -87.33 23.08 12.31
N VAL A 43 -88.56 23.59 12.27
CA VAL A 43 -89.74 22.82 11.79
C VAL A 43 -89.80 22.78 10.26
N GLU A 44 -89.48 23.89 9.59
CA GLU A 44 -89.61 24.02 8.14
C GLU A 44 -88.42 23.44 7.36
N TYR A 45 -87.23 23.39 7.96
CA TYR A 45 -85.98 22.96 7.31
C TYR A 45 -85.33 21.77 8.02
N PRO A 46 -85.98 20.59 8.08
CA PRO A 46 -85.32 19.39 8.54
C PRO A 46 -84.19 19.01 7.58
N GLU A 47 -83.19 18.29 8.08
CA GLU A 47 -82.11 17.75 7.26
C GLU A 47 -82.68 16.85 6.16
N LYS A 48 -82.52 17.29 4.90
CA LYS A 48 -82.92 16.50 3.74
C LYS A 48 -81.76 15.59 3.35
N CYS A 49 -81.95 14.28 3.41
CA CYS A 49 -81.03 13.34 2.78
C CYS A 49 -81.25 13.43 1.26
N ALA A 50 -80.21 13.80 0.51
CA ALA A 50 -80.23 13.72 -0.94
C ALA A 50 -80.08 12.25 -1.36
N ASP A 51 -80.97 11.78 -2.24
CA ASP A 51 -80.78 10.50 -2.91
C ASP A 51 -79.57 10.64 -3.84
N LEU A 52 -78.46 10.02 -3.45
CA LEU A 52 -77.27 9.98 -4.29
C LEU A 52 -77.57 9.06 -5.47
N GLU A 53 -77.80 9.63 -6.64
CA GLU A 53 -77.83 8.85 -7.88
C GLU A 53 -76.50 8.10 -8.02
N HIS A 54 -76.56 6.77 -7.95
CA HIS A 54 -75.38 5.95 -8.16
C HIS A 54 -74.95 6.10 -9.63
N PRO A 55 -73.68 6.45 -9.90
CA PRO A 55 -73.17 6.45 -11.26
C PRO A 55 -73.35 5.06 -11.87
N PRO A 56 -73.70 4.95 -13.16
CA PRO A 56 -73.78 3.65 -13.82
C PRO A 56 -72.43 2.94 -13.73
N GLU A 57 -72.44 1.68 -13.29
CA GLU A 57 -71.22 0.88 -13.24
C GLU A 57 -70.63 0.73 -14.65
N PRO A 58 -69.35 1.07 -14.87
CA PRO A 58 -68.74 0.88 -16.17
C PRO A 58 -68.64 -0.62 -16.48
N VAL A 59 -69.32 -1.06 -17.53
CA VAL A 59 -69.20 -2.42 -18.06
C VAL A 59 -67.83 -2.55 -18.72
N TYR A 60 -66.88 -3.17 -18.01
CA TYR A 60 -65.61 -3.54 -18.61
C TYR A 60 -65.79 -4.82 -19.43
N PRO A 61 -65.34 -4.86 -20.69
CA PRO A 61 -65.33 -6.11 -21.45
C PRO A 61 -64.37 -7.10 -20.78
N ASP A 62 -64.76 -8.37 -20.73
CA ASP A 62 -63.88 -9.45 -20.27
C ASP A 62 -62.64 -9.52 -21.15
N LYS A 63 -61.51 -9.02 -20.63
CA LYS A 63 -60.22 -9.04 -21.31
C LYS A 63 -59.59 -10.44 -21.18
N THR A 64 -60.21 -11.45 -21.76
CA THR A 64 -59.74 -12.85 -21.75
C THR A 64 -58.77 -13.16 -22.91
N ALA A 65 -58.13 -12.14 -23.48
CA ALA A 65 -57.11 -12.37 -24.49
C ALA A 65 -55.83 -12.89 -23.82
N PRO A 66 -55.24 -14.01 -24.29
CA PRO A 66 -53.97 -14.48 -23.77
C PRO A 66 -52.88 -13.43 -24.05
N PHE A 67 -52.15 -13.03 -23.01
CA PHE A 67 -51.06 -12.08 -23.14
C PHE A 67 -49.84 -12.76 -23.77
N VAL A 68 -49.60 -12.51 -25.06
CA VAL A 68 -48.41 -12.97 -25.79
C VAL A 68 -47.29 -11.92 -25.69
N GLY A 69 -46.88 -11.61 -24.46
CA GLY A 69 -45.79 -10.66 -24.21
C GLY A 69 -44.54 -11.36 -23.71
N ALA A 70 -43.85 -12.10 -24.59
CA ALA A 70 -42.49 -12.52 -24.32
C ALA A 70 -41.54 -11.41 -24.80
N SER A 71 -40.69 -10.89 -23.92
CA SER A 71 -39.63 -9.98 -24.33
C SER A 71 -38.60 -10.73 -25.17
N THR A 72 -37.94 -10.03 -26.10
CA THR A 72 -36.82 -10.57 -26.89
C THR A 72 -35.72 -11.13 -25.98
N TYR A 73 -35.51 -10.51 -24.81
CA TYR A 73 -34.59 -11.02 -23.81
C TYR A 73 -34.96 -12.44 -23.33
N ASN A 74 -36.25 -12.68 -23.03
CA ASN A 74 -36.70 -13.98 -22.55
C ASN A 74 -36.66 -15.06 -23.65
N THR A 75 -36.82 -14.68 -24.92
CA THR A 75 -36.70 -15.61 -26.05
C THR A 75 -35.25 -15.94 -26.39
N ASP A 76 -34.35 -14.96 -26.28
CA ASP A 76 -32.98 -15.08 -26.80
C ASP A 76 -31.98 -15.61 -25.76
N TYR A 77 -32.23 -15.37 -24.47
CA TYR A 77 -31.32 -15.72 -23.37
C TYR A 77 -31.80 -16.95 -22.57
N VAL A 78 -32.09 -18.04 -23.27
CA VAL A 78 -32.38 -19.33 -22.63
C VAL A 78 -31.07 -19.97 -22.17
N LYS A 79 -31.10 -20.68 -21.02
CA LYS A 79 -29.95 -21.45 -20.51
C LYS A 79 -29.53 -22.51 -21.53
N LYS A 80 -28.50 -22.21 -22.32
CA LYS A 80 -27.90 -23.16 -23.26
C LYS A 80 -27.06 -24.17 -22.47
N LYS A 81 -27.24 -25.46 -22.75
CA LYS A 81 -26.34 -26.51 -22.23
C LYS A 81 -25.02 -26.39 -22.97
N VAL A 82 -24.00 -25.88 -22.29
CA VAL A 82 -22.63 -25.84 -22.82
C VAL A 82 -21.98 -27.19 -22.53
N ARG A 83 -21.31 -27.78 -23.52
CA ARG A 83 -20.48 -28.96 -23.29
C ARG A 83 -19.41 -28.59 -22.25
N PRO A 84 -19.22 -29.38 -21.18
CA PRO A 84 -18.15 -29.10 -20.23
C PRO A 84 -16.85 -28.94 -20.99
N TRP A 85 -16.12 -27.85 -20.72
CA TRP A 85 -14.81 -27.61 -21.32
C TRP A 85 -13.93 -28.80 -20.97
N THR A 86 -13.73 -29.69 -21.94
CA THR A 86 -12.83 -30.82 -21.79
C THR A 86 -11.49 -30.26 -22.18
N ALA A 87 -10.61 -30.00 -21.21
CA ALA A 87 -9.24 -29.64 -21.53
C ALA A 87 -8.65 -30.76 -22.38
N ASP A 88 -8.03 -30.41 -23.49
CA ASP A 88 -7.28 -31.39 -24.27
C ASP A 88 -6.22 -32.02 -23.35
N PRO A 89 -5.99 -33.33 -23.46
CA PRO A 89 -4.94 -33.98 -22.68
C PRO A 89 -3.61 -33.27 -22.94
N PRO A 90 -2.76 -33.11 -21.92
CA PRO A 90 -1.47 -32.46 -22.09
C PRO A 90 -0.68 -33.17 -23.19
N GLN A 91 -0.24 -32.43 -24.20
CA GLN A 91 0.59 -33.02 -25.25
C GLN A 91 1.89 -33.52 -24.63
N PRO A 92 2.33 -34.75 -24.94
CA PRO A 92 3.61 -35.23 -24.47
C PRO A 92 4.72 -34.29 -25.00
N PRO A 93 5.75 -33.99 -24.18
CA PRO A 93 6.84 -33.15 -24.65
C PRO A 93 7.50 -33.79 -25.88
N PRO A 94 7.93 -33.00 -26.87
CA PRO A 94 8.60 -33.54 -28.05
C PRO A 94 9.86 -34.29 -27.61
N ARG A 95 9.94 -35.58 -27.98
CA ARG A 95 11.14 -36.39 -27.78
C ARG A 95 12.17 -35.99 -28.82
N VAL A 96 12.85 -34.87 -28.60
CA VAL A 96 14.00 -34.48 -29.42
C VAL A 96 15.14 -35.44 -29.09
N ARG A 97 15.69 -36.12 -30.09
CA ARG A 97 16.96 -36.85 -29.90
C ARG A 97 18.04 -35.81 -29.68
N LEU A 98 18.75 -35.93 -28.56
CA LEU A 98 19.90 -35.09 -28.30
C LEU A 98 21.01 -35.56 -29.24
N ASP A 99 21.41 -34.69 -30.16
CA ASP A 99 22.54 -34.95 -31.04
C ASP A 99 23.82 -34.79 -30.21
N ASP A 100 24.24 -35.88 -29.57
CA ASP A 100 25.47 -35.96 -28.76
C ASP A 100 26.74 -36.07 -29.63
N SER A 101 26.63 -35.87 -30.95
CA SER A 101 27.77 -35.84 -31.87
C SER A 101 28.52 -34.52 -31.72
N THR A 102 29.71 -34.59 -31.13
CA THR A 102 30.66 -33.48 -31.17
C THR A 102 31.58 -33.66 -32.37
N GLU A 103 31.98 -32.57 -33.02
CA GLU A 103 32.95 -32.59 -34.13
C GLU A 103 34.21 -33.40 -33.76
N TYR A 104 34.64 -33.31 -32.49
CA TYR A 104 35.75 -34.10 -31.97
C TYR A 104 35.52 -35.63 -32.01
N ARG A 105 34.31 -36.09 -31.66
CA ARG A 105 33.98 -37.52 -31.71
C ARG A 105 33.96 -38.05 -33.15
N ASP A 106 33.55 -37.23 -34.09
CA ASP A 106 33.45 -37.60 -35.50
C ASP A 106 34.83 -37.57 -36.20
N GLU A 107 35.68 -36.60 -35.85
CA GLU A 107 37.01 -36.45 -36.44
C GLU A 107 38.07 -37.39 -35.85
N PHE A 108 37.99 -37.69 -34.54
CA PHE A 108 39.01 -38.42 -33.79
C PHE A 108 38.54 -39.81 -33.39
N TYR A 109 38.32 -40.68 -34.38
CA TYR A 109 38.21 -42.11 -34.15
C TYR A 109 39.60 -42.79 -34.25
N ARG A 110 39.72 -43.97 -33.64
CA ARG A 110 40.94 -44.78 -33.73
C ARG A 110 41.11 -45.27 -35.17
N LYS A 111 41.95 -44.58 -35.95
CA LYS A 111 42.36 -45.04 -37.28
C LYS A 111 43.20 -46.32 -37.11
N PRO A 112 42.95 -47.37 -37.91
CA PRO A 112 43.80 -48.55 -37.88
C PRO A 112 45.23 -48.15 -38.24
N LEU A 113 46.18 -48.53 -37.40
CA LEU A 113 47.59 -48.29 -37.68
C LEU A 113 47.98 -49.12 -38.90
N LEU A 114 48.58 -48.49 -39.89
CA LEU A 114 49.22 -49.19 -41.00
C LEU A 114 50.32 -50.10 -40.41
N SER A 115 50.38 -51.34 -40.88
CA SER A 115 51.38 -52.31 -40.43
C SER A 115 52.79 -51.73 -40.60
N PRO A 116 53.66 -51.79 -39.57
CA PRO A 116 55.01 -51.24 -39.65
C PRO A 116 55.73 -51.82 -40.86
N SER A 117 56.10 -50.96 -41.82
CA SER A 117 57.02 -51.36 -42.88
C SER A 117 58.37 -51.62 -42.23
N LEU A 118 58.82 -52.88 -42.29
CA LEU A 118 60.18 -53.29 -41.91
C LEU A 118 61.18 -52.60 -42.85
N HIS A 119 61.53 -51.36 -42.54
CA HIS A 119 62.62 -50.68 -43.23
C HIS A 119 63.93 -51.35 -42.85
N LYS A 120 64.71 -51.74 -43.87
CA LYS A 120 66.06 -52.26 -43.69
C LYS A 120 66.89 -51.22 -42.95
N SER A 121 67.46 -51.60 -41.80
CA SER A 121 68.29 -50.72 -40.98
C SER A 121 69.44 -50.14 -41.80
N GLN A 122 69.59 -48.82 -41.76
CA GLN A 122 70.67 -48.13 -42.45
C GLN A 122 72.01 -48.51 -41.80
N PRO A 123 73.07 -48.79 -42.58
CA PRO A 123 74.37 -49.13 -42.02
C PRO A 123 74.98 -47.94 -41.27
N LEU A 124 75.56 -48.22 -40.09
CA LEU A 124 76.22 -47.21 -39.27
C LEU A 124 77.51 -46.73 -39.95
N LEU A 125 77.60 -45.43 -40.18
CA LEU A 125 78.83 -44.79 -40.67
C LEU A 125 79.83 -44.59 -39.52
N PRO A 126 81.15 -44.68 -39.78
CA PRO A 126 82.16 -44.46 -38.75
C PRO A 126 82.13 -43.00 -38.26
N SER A 127 82.16 -42.82 -36.93
CA SER A 127 82.06 -41.51 -36.30
C SER A 127 83.31 -40.66 -36.57
N SER A 128 83.17 -39.54 -37.28
CA SER A 128 84.22 -38.55 -37.40
C SER A 128 84.41 -37.79 -36.08
N HIS A 129 85.64 -37.71 -35.58
CA HIS A 129 85.98 -36.98 -34.35
C HIS A 129 85.67 -35.49 -34.50
N VAL A 130 84.69 -34.97 -33.75
CA VAL A 130 84.37 -33.54 -33.70
C VAL A 130 85.22 -32.89 -32.61
N PRO A 131 86.05 -31.89 -32.91
CA PRO A 131 86.78 -31.17 -31.86
C PRO A 131 85.80 -30.38 -30.98
N THR A 132 85.77 -30.71 -29.69
CA THR A 132 84.93 -30.05 -28.67
C THR A 132 85.64 -28.84 -28.06
N ILE A 133 86.08 -27.89 -28.89
CA ILE A 133 86.54 -26.59 -28.38
C ILE A 133 85.40 -25.60 -28.59
N THR A 134 84.81 -25.14 -27.48
CA THR A 134 83.73 -24.16 -27.49
C THR A 134 84.29 -22.76 -27.77
N THR A 135 83.46 -21.87 -28.33
CA THR A 135 83.82 -20.46 -28.58
C THR A 135 84.33 -19.77 -27.31
N TYR A 136 83.77 -20.12 -26.15
CA TYR A 136 84.21 -19.63 -24.85
C TYR A 136 85.70 -19.90 -24.57
N GLY A 137 86.19 -21.10 -24.89
CA GLY A 137 87.61 -21.44 -24.73
C GLY A 137 88.53 -20.64 -25.65
N HIS A 138 87.98 -20.10 -26.74
CA HIS A 138 88.71 -19.28 -27.70
C HIS A 138 88.66 -17.78 -27.34
N ASP A 139 87.56 -17.32 -26.75
CA ASP A 139 87.29 -15.88 -26.53
C ASP A 139 87.81 -15.36 -25.18
N TYR A 140 87.94 -16.22 -24.16
CA TYR A 140 88.33 -15.84 -22.81
C TYR A 140 89.77 -16.22 -22.48
N VAL A 141 90.72 -15.52 -23.10
CA VAL A 141 92.13 -15.57 -22.72
C VAL A 141 92.41 -14.43 -21.72
N PRO A 142 93.14 -14.67 -20.61
CA PRO A 142 93.42 -13.64 -19.61
C PRO A 142 94.08 -12.40 -20.23
N LYS A 143 93.44 -11.24 -20.11
CA LYS A 143 94.01 -9.95 -20.56
C LYS A 143 94.80 -9.32 -19.40
N PRO A 144 95.97 -8.69 -19.66
CA PRO A 144 96.68 -7.95 -18.63
C PRO A 144 95.82 -6.78 -18.12
N PHE A 145 95.84 -6.55 -16.81
CA PHE A 145 95.02 -5.54 -16.13
C PHE A 145 95.78 -4.21 -16.13
N GLU A 146 95.20 -3.15 -16.71
CA GLU A 146 95.72 -1.78 -16.57
C GLU A 146 95.27 -1.21 -15.21
N GLU A 147 96.20 -0.74 -14.37
CA GLU A 147 95.89 -0.06 -13.11
C GLU A 147 95.15 1.25 -13.39
N ARG A 148 93.86 1.34 -13.00
CA ARG A 148 93.09 2.57 -13.09
C ARG A 148 93.44 3.52 -11.94
N GLU A 149 93.82 4.75 -12.29
CA GLU A 149 93.96 5.87 -11.35
C GLU A 149 92.67 6.10 -10.55
N ARG A 150 92.80 6.33 -9.23
CA ARG A 150 91.67 6.61 -8.34
C ARG A 150 91.13 8.02 -8.61
N LEU A 151 89.96 8.13 -9.24
CA LEU A 151 89.21 9.39 -9.30
C LEU A 151 88.57 9.67 -7.93
N ASN A 152 89.08 10.66 -7.20
CA ASN A 152 88.41 11.26 -6.04
C ASN A 152 87.28 12.18 -6.57
N CYS A 153 86.03 11.92 -6.18
CA CYS A 153 84.86 12.56 -6.79
C CYS A 153 84.39 13.89 -6.19
N CYS A 154 84.92 14.38 -5.06
CA CYS A 154 84.44 15.64 -4.49
C CYS A 154 85.55 16.38 -3.71
N ASP A 155 85.98 17.53 -4.21
CA ASP A 155 86.73 18.55 -3.46
C ASP A 155 85.75 19.57 -2.83
N ASP A 156 84.96 19.12 -1.85
CA ASP A 156 84.12 19.99 -1.01
C ASP A 156 84.22 19.55 0.47
N GLU A 157 84.83 20.37 1.32
CA GLU A 157 85.23 20.03 2.71
C GLU A 157 84.08 19.95 3.74
N THR A 158 82.81 20.05 3.33
CA THR A 158 81.67 20.00 4.26
C THR A 158 80.67 18.85 3.99
N HIS A 159 81.02 17.91 3.12
CA HIS A 159 80.18 16.73 2.88
C HIS A 159 80.56 15.53 3.78
N PRO A 160 79.75 15.19 4.82
CA PRO A 160 79.85 13.89 5.47
C PRO A 160 79.42 12.79 4.49
N ALA A 161 80.37 11.91 4.17
CA ALA A 161 80.37 10.91 3.11
C ALA A 161 79.39 9.71 3.29
N SER A 162 78.12 9.93 3.62
CA SER A 162 77.20 8.81 3.93
C SER A 162 75.86 8.79 3.18
N HIS A 163 75.61 9.63 2.19
CA HIS A 163 74.38 9.52 1.39
C HIS A 163 74.63 9.54 -0.12
N ILE A 164 74.91 8.35 -0.63
CA ILE A 164 74.86 8.00 -2.04
C ILE A 164 73.45 7.45 -2.30
N TRP A 165 72.75 8.08 -3.24
CA TRP A 165 71.45 7.72 -3.82
C TRP A 165 70.15 8.41 -3.33
N SER A 166 69.87 9.48 -4.11
CA SER A 166 68.67 9.71 -4.94
C SER A 166 67.38 10.15 -4.27
N LYS A 167 67.40 11.41 -3.80
CA LYS A 167 66.24 12.26 -3.45
C LYS A 167 65.30 12.62 -4.62
N THR A 168 65.57 12.20 -5.86
CA THR A 168 64.88 12.74 -7.04
C THR A 168 63.68 11.94 -7.56
N LEU A 169 63.21 10.90 -6.84
CA LEU A 169 62.10 10.05 -7.31
C LEU A 169 60.86 10.02 -6.39
N CYS A 170 60.81 10.82 -5.31
CA CYS A 170 59.73 10.77 -4.32
C CYS A 170 58.61 11.83 -4.47
N GLN A 171 58.70 12.77 -5.43
CA GLN A 171 57.75 13.89 -5.52
C GLN A 171 56.64 13.79 -6.58
N GLU A 172 56.65 12.82 -7.51
CA GLU A 172 55.76 12.88 -8.69
C GLU A 172 54.76 11.73 -8.88
N ARG A 173 54.55 10.85 -7.89
CA ARG A 173 53.56 9.74 -8.00
C ARG A 173 52.71 9.54 -6.74
N PRO A 174 51.54 10.20 -6.62
CA PRO A 174 50.65 10.06 -5.46
C PRO A 174 49.85 8.74 -5.38
N TRP A 175 50.07 7.76 -6.26
CA TRP A 175 49.28 6.53 -6.37
C TRP A 175 50.08 5.24 -6.22
N THR A 176 51.38 5.32 -5.92
CA THR A 176 52.13 4.20 -5.32
C THR A 176 51.95 4.26 -3.82
N THR A 177 50.81 3.78 -3.33
CA THR A 177 50.63 3.55 -1.90
C THR A 177 51.64 2.50 -1.44
N CYS A 178 52.55 2.93 -0.56
CA CYS A 178 53.40 2.03 0.23
C CYS A 178 52.50 0.98 0.90
N SER A 179 52.88 -0.29 0.81
CA SER A 179 52.10 -1.46 1.27
C SER A 179 51.81 -1.47 2.78
N SER A 180 52.23 -0.46 3.53
CA SER A 180 51.97 -0.28 4.97
C SER A 180 50.69 0.49 5.32
N CYS A 181 49.89 0.96 4.34
CA CYS A 181 48.68 1.77 4.61
C CYS A 181 47.32 1.05 4.43
N MET A 182 47.26 -0.28 4.19
CA MET A 182 46.00 -0.99 3.88
C MET A 182 45.20 -1.57 5.06
N ASP A 183 45.66 -1.53 6.31
CA ASP A 183 45.03 -2.29 7.43
C ASP A 183 44.17 -1.47 8.42
N GLY A 184 43.67 -0.27 8.08
CA GLY A 184 43.09 0.65 9.08
C GLY A 184 41.68 1.20 8.83
N ALA A 185 40.65 0.47 9.27
CA ALA A 185 39.37 0.96 9.82
C ALA A 185 38.68 2.22 9.21
N CYS A 186 37.71 2.01 8.31
CA CYS A 186 36.61 2.96 8.07
C CYS A 186 35.27 2.22 7.90
N ARG A 187 34.71 1.71 9.00
CA ARG A 187 33.29 1.30 9.11
C ARG A 187 32.49 2.42 9.77
N ARG A 188 31.56 3.09 9.06
CA ARG A 188 30.23 3.61 9.52
C ARG A 188 29.43 3.91 8.24
N GLY A 189 28.22 3.41 7.96
CA GLY A 189 27.14 2.99 8.84
C GLY A 189 26.03 4.05 8.81
N GLY A 190 25.13 4.01 7.81
CA GLY A 190 23.97 4.90 7.72
C GLY A 190 22.87 4.32 6.83
N ARG A 191 21.93 3.57 7.42
CA ARG A 191 20.67 3.16 6.78
C ARG A 191 19.58 4.24 7.04
N PRO A 192 18.80 4.68 6.04
CA PRO A 192 17.69 5.60 6.26
C PRO A 192 16.44 4.89 6.81
N VAL A 193 15.83 5.48 7.84
CA VAL A 193 14.58 5.06 8.49
C VAL A 193 13.38 5.50 7.63
N LEU A 194 12.53 4.55 7.22
CA LEU A 194 11.31 4.81 6.45
C LEU A 194 10.16 5.20 7.37
N ARG A 195 9.51 6.33 7.03
CA ARG A 195 8.32 6.94 7.65
C ARG A 195 7.16 5.95 7.85
N GLN A 196 6.59 5.92 9.06
CA GLN A 196 5.23 5.43 9.30
C GLN A 196 4.23 6.58 9.14
N GLY A 197 3.21 6.38 8.29
CA GLY A 197 2.02 7.23 8.21
C GLY A 197 0.78 6.35 8.06
N ARG A 198 -0.18 6.50 8.96
CA ARG A 198 -1.58 6.01 8.96
C ARG A 198 -2.18 6.44 10.30
N ALA A 199 -3.42 6.90 10.48
CA ALA A 199 -4.54 7.33 9.65
C ALA A 199 -5.58 7.93 10.64
N PRO A 200 -6.46 8.89 10.26
CA PRO A 200 -7.54 9.36 11.12
C PRO A 200 -8.89 8.73 10.74
N MET A 201 -9.67 8.24 11.72
CA MET A 201 -11.15 8.16 11.69
C MET A 201 -11.68 7.34 12.88
N ARG A 202 -12.57 7.88 13.73
CA ARG A 202 -14.04 7.77 13.60
C ARG A 202 -14.75 8.31 14.85
N ARG A 203 -15.77 9.14 14.60
CA ARG A 203 -16.87 9.53 15.50
C ARG A 203 -17.73 8.32 15.86
N GLN A 204 -18.12 8.20 17.13
CA GLN A 204 -19.42 7.74 17.68
C GLN A 204 -19.44 8.28 19.12
N GLY A 205 -20.53 8.71 19.74
CA GLY A 205 -21.93 8.88 19.38
C GLY A 205 -22.56 9.73 20.48
#